data_AF-A0A5C8IIU9-F1
#
_entry.id   AF-A0A5C8IIU9-F1
#
_cell.length_a   1.000
_cell.length_b   1.000
_cell.length_c   1.000
_cell.angle_alpha   90.00
_cell.angle_beta   90.00
_cell.angle_gamma   90.00
#
_symmetry.space_group_name_H-M   'P 1'
#
loop_
_entity.id
_entity.type
_entity.pdbx_description
1 polymer ?
#
loop_
_entity_poly.entity_id
_entity_poly.type
_entity_poly.pdbx_seq_one_letter_code
_entity_poly.pdbx_strand_id
1 'polypeptide(L)'
;PFGPELQYTSEKPAETITLYVYGGQDGKFDLYEDENTNYNYEKGAFANIPVTYNDASKTLTIGKREGSFTGMLQKRTFNIVYVSQNKAHELNFDAKPDQVVKYTGKAKTVKLK
;
A
#
# COMPACT_ATOMS: atom_id res chain seq x y z
N PRO A 1 5.41 3.48 0.04
CA PRO A 1 4.89 2.26 0.72
C PRO A 1 6.06 1.57 1.43
N PHE A 2 5.86 1.11 2.65
CA PHE A 2 6.93 0.50 3.46
C PHE A 2 6.48 -0.88 3.94
N GLY A 3 7.30 -1.90 3.71
CA GLY A 3 7.08 -3.24 4.23
C GLY A 3 7.63 -3.41 5.64
N PRO A 4 7.51 -4.62 6.22
CA PRO A 4 8.20 -4.96 7.46
C PRO A 4 9.72 -4.93 7.26
N GLU A 5 10.46 -4.93 8.37
CA GLU A 5 11.91 -5.16 8.32
C GLU A 5 12.21 -6.55 7.74
N LEU A 6 13.14 -6.59 6.78
CA LEU A 6 13.60 -7.80 6.11
C LEU A 6 15.12 -7.73 5.91
N GLN A 7 15.79 -8.87 5.99
CA GLN A 7 17.21 -9.06 5.71
C GLN A 7 17.47 -9.33 4.22
N TYR A 8 16.49 -9.89 3.51
CA TYR A 8 16.53 -10.14 2.06
C TYR A 8 15.11 -10.11 1.47
N THR A 9 15.01 -9.88 0.16
CA THR A 9 13.74 -9.53 -0.52
C THR A 9 12.64 -10.57 -0.41
N SER A 10 12.98 -11.85 -0.25
CA SER A 10 12.02 -12.97 -0.17
C SER A 10 11.87 -13.55 1.23
N GLU A 11 12.38 -12.90 2.28
CA GLU A 11 12.39 -13.47 3.64
C GLU A 11 10.98 -13.70 4.19
N LYS A 12 10.10 -12.71 4.07
CA LYS A 12 8.71 -12.77 4.53
C LYS A 12 7.79 -12.06 3.55
N PRO A 13 6.54 -12.54 3.37
CA PRO A 13 5.56 -11.82 2.59
C PRO A 13 5.27 -10.44 3.23
N ALA A 14 5.09 -9.42 2.40
CA ALA A 14 4.65 -8.10 2.83
C ALA A 14 3.14 -8.10 3.15
N GLU A 15 2.73 -8.86 4.18
CA GLU A 15 1.34 -8.94 4.65
C GLU A 15 0.84 -7.62 5.22
N THR A 16 1.74 -6.83 5.78
CA THR A 16 1.46 -5.49 6.30
C THR A 16 2.30 -4.48 5.53
N ILE A 17 1.64 -3.45 5.00
CA ILE A 17 2.29 -2.32 4.33
C ILE A 17 1.89 -1.04 5.04
N THR A 18 2.87 -0.23 5.41
CA THR A 18 2.65 1.12 5.90
C THR A 18 2.64 2.11 4.74
N LEU A 19 1.51 2.78 4.53
CA LEU A 19 1.33 3.86 3.57
C LEU A 19 1.43 5.20 4.30
N TYR A 20 2.56 5.86 4.14
CA TYR A 20 2.67 7.28 4.46
C TYR A 20 2.01 8.09 3.34
N VAL A 21 0.99 8.85 3.70
CA VAL A 21 0.28 9.76 2.79
C VAL A 21 0.62 11.18 3.22
N TYR A 22 1.42 11.85 2.41
CA TYR A 22 1.78 13.25 2.64
C TYR A 22 0.74 14.13 1.96
N GLY A 23 -0.10 14.78 2.77
CA GLY A 23 -1.12 15.70 2.29
C GLY A 23 -0.53 17.00 1.74
N GLY A 24 -1.38 17.80 1.10
CA GLY A 24 -1.04 19.08 0.49
C GLY A 24 -1.37 19.15 -0.99
N GLN A 25 -1.41 18.01 -1.69
CA GLN A 25 -1.82 17.87 -3.09
C GLN A 25 -2.35 16.46 -3.38
N ASP A 26 -3.05 16.30 -4.50
CA ASP A 26 -3.48 15.00 -5.00
C ASP A 26 -2.25 14.11 -5.29
N GLY A 27 -2.42 12.80 -5.11
CA GLY A 27 -1.34 11.83 -5.30
C GLY A 27 -1.83 10.53 -5.90
N LYS A 28 -0.95 9.85 -6.65
CA LYS A 28 -1.19 8.52 -7.20
C LYS A 28 0.07 7.65 -7.10
N PHE A 29 -0.11 6.39 -6.78
CA PHE A 29 0.93 5.37 -6.76
C PHE A 29 0.34 4.00 -7.07
N ASP A 30 0.98 3.20 -7.92
CA ASP A 30 0.54 1.83 -8.21
C ASP A 30 1.51 0.85 -7.52
N LEU A 31 1.00 0.05 -6.57
CA LEU A 31 1.80 -0.98 -5.90
C LEU A 31 1.86 -2.24 -6.78
N TYR A 32 3.01 -2.42 -7.42
CA TYR A 32 3.33 -3.57 -8.28
C TYR A 32 3.91 -4.74 -7.47
N GLU A 33 3.49 -5.96 -7.79
CA GLU A 33 4.04 -7.20 -7.25
C GLU A 33 4.00 -8.33 -8.30
N ASP A 34 5.01 -9.21 -8.30
CA ASP A 34 5.09 -10.44 -9.09
C ASP A 34 5.85 -11.55 -8.34
N GLU A 35 6.30 -12.57 -9.06
CA GLU A 35 7.03 -13.74 -8.52
C GLU A 35 8.52 -13.47 -8.22
N ASN A 36 9.04 -12.28 -8.54
CA ASN A 36 10.41 -11.77 -8.36
C ASN A 36 11.54 -12.52 -9.08
N THR A 37 11.38 -13.81 -9.37
CA THR A 37 12.49 -14.74 -9.68
C THR A 37 12.41 -15.36 -11.07
N ASN A 38 11.44 -14.93 -11.89
CA ASN A 38 11.22 -15.45 -13.24
C ASN A 38 10.67 -14.36 -14.19
N TYR A 39 10.44 -14.74 -15.45
CA TYR A 39 9.92 -13.86 -16.51
C TYR A 39 8.40 -13.99 -16.76
N ASN A 40 7.63 -14.56 -15.82
CA ASN A 40 6.20 -14.75 -16.04
C ASN A 40 5.42 -13.42 -16.11
N TYR A 41 5.98 -12.33 -15.57
CA TYR A 41 5.41 -10.99 -15.71
C TYR A 41 5.27 -10.57 -17.20
N GLU A 42 6.16 -11.04 -18.07
CA GLU A 42 6.06 -10.82 -19.54
C GLU A 42 4.81 -11.45 -20.14
N LYS A 43 4.25 -12.46 -19.45
CA LYS A 43 3.01 -13.17 -19.81
C LYS A 43 1.80 -12.68 -19.00
N GLY A 44 1.94 -11.60 -18.24
CA GLY A 44 0.89 -11.01 -17.43
C GLY A 44 0.77 -11.54 -16.00
N ALA A 45 1.72 -12.34 -15.51
CA ALA A 45 1.73 -12.83 -14.14
C ALA A 45 2.32 -11.79 -13.17
N PHE A 46 1.56 -10.72 -12.93
CA PHE A 46 1.85 -9.69 -11.94
C PHE A 46 0.53 -9.10 -11.43
N ALA A 47 0.59 -8.30 -10.38
CA ALA A 47 -0.56 -7.55 -9.88
C ALA A 47 -0.19 -6.10 -9.58
N ASN A 48 -1.15 -5.20 -9.84
CA ASN A 48 -1.11 -3.81 -9.43
C ASN A 48 -2.24 -3.51 -8.44
N ILE A 49 -1.94 -2.73 -7.40
CA ILE A 49 -2.93 -2.13 -6.51
C ILE A 49 -2.83 -0.62 -6.66
N PRO A 50 -3.75 0.02 -7.39
CA PRO A 50 -3.73 1.48 -7.55
C PRO A 50 -4.09 2.16 -6.24
N VAL A 51 -3.30 3.13 -5.82
CA VAL A 51 -3.52 3.95 -4.64
C VAL A 51 -3.62 5.40 -5.07
N THR A 52 -4.71 6.06 -4.71
CA THR A 52 -4.95 7.47 -5.05
C THR A 52 -5.33 8.25 -3.80
N TYR A 53 -4.82 9.46 -3.68
CA TYR A 53 -5.21 10.41 -2.65
C TYR A 53 -5.78 11.66 -3.29
N ASN A 54 -6.98 12.05 -2.85
CA ASN A 54 -7.56 13.34 -3.18
C ASN A 54 -7.40 14.28 -1.97
N ASP A 55 -6.69 15.38 -2.16
CA ASP A 55 -6.36 16.31 -1.10
C ASP A 55 -7.57 17.17 -0.70
N ALA A 56 -8.39 17.59 -1.66
CA ALA A 56 -9.56 18.42 -1.38
C ALA A 56 -10.55 17.72 -0.43
N SER A 57 -10.81 16.43 -0.65
CA SER A 57 -11.69 15.61 0.19
C SER A 57 -10.95 14.83 1.28
N LYS A 58 -9.63 14.98 1.38
CA LYS A 58 -8.73 14.22 2.27
C LYS A 58 -9.01 12.72 2.22
N THR A 59 -9.18 12.18 1.02
CA THR A 59 -9.66 10.81 0.81
C THR A 59 -8.57 9.97 0.17
N LEU A 60 -8.14 8.92 0.86
CA LEU A 60 -7.28 7.88 0.31
C LEU A 60 -8.14 6.73 -0.20
N THR A 61 -7.89 6.31 -1.43
CA THR A 61 -8.48 5.13 -2.03
C THR A 61 -7.38 4.13 -2.33
N ILE A 62 -7.52 2.93 -1.76
CA ILE A 62 -6.79 1.73 -2.13
C ILE A 62 -7.72 1.01 -3.10
N GLY A 63 -7.43 1.11 -4.39
CA GLY A 63 -8.27 0.64 -5.47
C GLY A 63 -8.40 -0.88 -5.53
N LYS A 64 -9.17 -1.37 -6.51
CA LYS A 64 -9.31 -2.81 -6.76
C LYS A 64 -7.97 -3.35 -7.29
N ARG A 65 -7.55 -4.53 -6.85
CA ARG A 65 -6.36 -5.20 -7.37
C ARG A 65 -6.62 -5.65 -8.81
N GLU A 66 -5.64 -5.40 -9.66
CA GLU A 66 -5.63 -5.77 -11.08
C GLU A 66 -4.51 -6.79 -11.31
N GLY A 67 -4.80 -7.86 -12.04
CA GLY A 67 -3.84 -8.96 -12.24
C GLY A 67 -3.74 -9.94 -11.08
N SER A 68 -2.89 -10.95 -11.26
CA SER A 68 -2.63 -12.01 -10.32
C SER A 68 -1.38 -12.79 -10.72
N PHE A 69 -0.70 -13.38 -9.74
CA PHE A 69 0.43 -14.28 -9.96
C PHE A 69 0.44 -15.41 -8.93
N THR A 70 1.20 -16.47 -9.19
CA THR A 70 1.31 -17.63 -8.30
C THR A 70 1.96 -17.23 -6.97
N GLY A 71 1.35 -17.60 -5.84
CA GLY A 71 1.86 -17.24 -4.52
C GLY A 71 1.45 -15.84 -4.01
N MET A 72 0.66 -15.09 -4.79
CA MET A 72 0.18 -13.76 -4.39
C MET A 72 -0.68 -13.79 -3.11
N LEU A 73 -0.38 -12.88 -2.17
CA LEU A 73 -1.19 -12.62 -0.99
C LEU A 73 -2.61 -12.20 -1.36
N GLN A 74 -3.59 -13.01 -0.98
CA GLN A 74 -5.01 -12.71 -1.25
C GLN A 74 -5.56 -11.64 -0.30
N LYS A 75 -5.04 -11.60 0.92
CA LYS A 75 -5.42 -10.65 1.98
C LYS A 75 -4.15 -9.96 2.48
N ARG A 76 -4.29 -8.68 2.83
CA ARG A 76 -3.24 -7.91 3.51
C ARG A 76 -3.81 -6.80 4.36
N THR A 77 -2.93 -6.18 5.14
CA THR A 77 -3.23 -5.03 5.99
C THR A 77 -2.47 -3.81 5.49
N PHE A 78 -3.17 -2.69 5.32
CA PHE A 78 -2.52 -1.39 5.10
C PHE A 78 -2.63 -0.55 6.37
N ASN A 79 -1.48 -0.20 6.93
CA ASN A 79 -1.36 0.78 8.00
C ASN A 79 -1.23 2.15 7.36
N ILE A 80 -2.13 3.07 7.66
CA ILE A 80 -2.13 4.41 7.07
C ILE A 80 -1.56 5.39 8.09
N VAL A 81 -0.57 6.17 7.66
CA VAL A 81 -0.01 7.29 8.41
C VAL A 81 -0.22 8.54 7.57
N TYR A 82 -0.97 9.51 8.09
CA TYR A 82 -1.26 10.74 7.38
C TYR A 82 -0.40 11.88 7.91
N VAL A 83 0.42 12.44 7.03
CA VAL A 83 1.30 13.57 7.34
C VAL A 83 0.71 14.83 6.74
N SER A 84 0.60 15.89 7.53
CA SER A 84 0.12 17.20 7.06
C SER A 84 0.83 18.34 7.78
N GLN A 85 0.65 19.58 7.31
CA GLN A 85 1.25 20.77 7.94
C GLN A 85 0.93 20.88 9.45
N ASN A 86 -0.25 20.43 9.87
CA ASN A 86 -0.70 20.50 11.27
C ASN A 86 -0.50 19.19 12.04
N LYS A 87 0.08 18.17 11.38
CA LYS A 87 0.27 16.83 11.93
C LYS A 87 1.55 16.22 11.36
N ALA A 88 2.66 16.61 11.96
CA ALA A 88 3.96 16.03 11.65
C ALA A 88 4.03 14.59 12.19
N HIS A 89 4.60 13.69 11.38
CA HIS A 89 5.01 12.37 11.81
C HIS A 89 6.48 12.20 11.47
N GLU A 90 7.27 11.79 12.47
CA GLU A 90 8.59 11.23 12.21
C GLU A 90 8.44 9.92 11.43
N LEU A 91 9.48 9.56 10.66
CA LEU A 91 9.50 8.29 9.98
C LEU A 91 9.74 7.17 11.01
N ASN A 92 8.65 6.55 11.46
CA ASN A 92 8.66 5.46 12.42
C ASN A 92 7.71 4.37 11.93
N PHE A 93 8.24 3.20 11.62
CA PHE A 93 7.46 2.09 11.06
C PHE A 93 6.74 1.25 12.13
N ASP A 94 7.15 1.37 13.38
CA ASP A 94 6.55 0.70 14.55
C ASP A 94 5.50 1.57 15.26
N ALA A 95 5.40 2.84 14.88
CA ALA A 95 4.41 3.75 15.44
C ALA A 95 2.99 3.24 15.16
N LYS A 96 2.08 3.49 16.11
CA LYS A 96 0.66 3.20 15.94
C LYS A 96 0.15 3.98 14.71
N PRO A 97 -0.45 3.30 13.72
CA PRO A 97 -0.98 3.98 12.54
C PRO A 97 -2.24 4.77 12.88
N ASP A 98 -2.55 5.76 12.06
CA ASP A 98 -3.79 6.53 12.17
C ASP A 98 -5.01 5.67 11.86
N GLN A 99 -4.87 4.81 10.85
CA GLN A 99 -5.92 3.89 10.42
C GLN A 99 -5.34 2.57 9.95
N VAL A 100 -6.14 1.51 10.09
CA VAL A 100 -5.79 0.17 9.64
C VAL A 100 -6.86 -0.30 8.65
N VAL A 101 -6.45 -0.67 7.44
CA VAL A 101 -7.33 -1.15 6.39
C VAL A 101 -7.05 -2.62 6.10
N LYS A 102 -8.01 -3.49 6.45
CA LYS A 102 -8.02 -4.89 6.00
C LYS A 102 -8.44 -4.94 4.53
N TYR A 103 -7.54 -5.41 3.67
CA TYR A 103 -7.70 -5.41 2.22
C TYR A 103 -7.74 -6.83 1.67
N THR A 104 -8.66 -7.08 0.74
CA THR A 104 -8.92 -8.41 0.15
C THR A 104 -8.87 -8.41 -1.37
N GLY A 105 -8.32 -7.36 -1.98
CA GLY A 105 -8.35 -7.14 -3.44
C GLY A 105 -9.51 -6.27 -3.92
N LYS A 106 -10.50 -5.96 -3.06
CA LYS A 106 -11.60 -5.05 -3.36
C LYS A 106 -11.26 -3.63 -2.92
N ALA A 107 -11.67 -2.64 -3.71
CA ALA A 107 -11.44 -1.24 -3.41
C ALA A 107 -11.92 -0.85 -2.01
N LYS A 108 -11.12 -0.03 -1.32
CA LYS A 108 -11.39 0.54 -0.01
C LYS A 108 -11.06 2.03 -0.03
N THR A 109 -11.90 2.82 0.63
CA THR A 109 -11.71 4.26 0.77
C THR A 109 -11.71 4.61 2.25
N VAL A 110 -10.80 5.50 2.64
CA VAL A 110 -10.69 6.03 3.99
C VAL A 110 -10.53 7.55 3.95
N LYS A 111 -11.22 8.25 4.85
CA LYS A 111 -11.01 9.69 5.05
C LYS A 111 -9.90 9.91 6.05
N LEU A 112 -8.90 10.70 5.68
CA LEU A 112 -7.77 11.06 6.53
C LEU A 112 -8.14 12.36 7.29
N LYS A 113 -7.83 12.38 8.59
CA LYS A 113 -8.06 13.52 9.49
C LYS A 113 -6.74 13.92 10.12
#